data_AF-D4LU08-F1
#
_entry.id   AF-D4LU08-F1
#
_cell.length_a   1.000
_cell.length_b   1.000
_cell.length_c   1.000
_cell.angle_alpha   90.00
_cell.angle_beta   90.00
_cell.angle_gamma   90.00
#
_symmetry.space_group_name_H-M   'P 1'
#
loop_
_entity.id
_entity.type
_entity.pdbx_description
1 polymer ?
#
loop_
_entity_poly.entity_id
_entity_poly.type
_entity_poly.pdbx_seq_one_letter_code
_entity_poly.pdbx_strand_id
1 'polypeptide(L)'
;MLYIMNLILGNKVENVYWFFMTLFGIYLCMPVLANLVKNRKVLWYIVGTAFIMYSCFPVINQIIGINMSITIPVASGLIIFPVLGYLLATMELRRKTRFWLYASAIMATMFRYIYTYIWSYRTETTDVSIKGYEKFYSVLLAAAVFVLIKNIKWDSILKQKGKRVLHVLASYSFGIYLIHMIVIYYELRLFNKTTSMWSWRTIFVPMTYGIALCIVWALNKIPVIKKIIGR
;
A
#
# COMPACT_ATOMS: atom_id res chain seq x y z
N MET A 1 -20.30 -13.11 22.10
CA MET A 1 -19.30 -13.73 21.22
C MET A 1 -19.51 -13.35 19.74
N LEU A 2 -20.69 -13.61 19.15
CA LEU A 2 -21.02 -13.24 17.76
C LEU A 2 -20.83 -11.74 17.41
N TYR A 3 -21.16 -10.82 18.33
CA TYR A 3 -20.97 -9.38 18.13
C TYR A 3 -19.49 -8.99 17.98
N ILE A 4 -18.63 -9.50 18.87
CA ILE A 4 -17.18 -9.28 18.81
C ILE A 4 -16.59 -9.88 17.54
N MET A 5 -17.05 -11.08 17.16
CA MET A 5 -16.62 -11.73 15.90
C MET A 5 -17.03 -10.91 14.68
N ASN A 6 -18.24 -10.34 14.63
CA ASN A 6 -18.70 -9.49 13.54
C ASN A 6 -17.92 -8.16 13.48
N LEU A 7 -17.56 -7.59 14.62
CA LEU A 7 -16.72 -6.40 14.69
C LEU A 7 -15.31 -6.65 14.11
N ILE A 8 -14.68 -7.75 14.52
CA ILE A 8 -13.32 -8.11 14.09
C ILE A 8 -13.30 -8.58 12.63
N LEU A 9 -14.13 -9.57 12.30
CA LEU A 9 -14.16 -10.17 10.95
C LEU A 9 -14.72 -9.20 9.90
N GLY A 10 -15.61 -8.30 10.31
CA GLY A 10 -16.20 -7.30 9.43
C GLY A 10 -15.38 -6.02 9.27
N ASN A 11 -14.19 -5.91 9.88
CA ASN A 11 -13.39 -4.66 9.93
C ASN A 11 -14.18 -3.43 10.41
N LYS A 12 -15.13 -3.62 11.33
CA LYS A 12 -16.01 -2.54 11.80
C LYS A 12 -15.45 -1.77 12.99
N VAL A 13 -14.29 -2.19 13.51
CA VAL A 13 -13.60 -1.51 14.63
C VAL A 13 -13.00 -0.18 14.14
N GLU A 14 -12.20 -0.24 13.08
CA GLU A 14 -11.62 0.94 12.44
C GLU A 14 -11.53 0.70 10.94
N ASN A 15 -12.01 1.67 10.15
CA ASN A 15 -12.05 1.54 8.69
C ASN A 15 -10.67 1.25 8.11
N VAL A 16 -9.60 1.81 8.70
CA VAL A 16 -8.23 1.66 8.20
C VAL A 16 -7.71 0.23 8.32
N TYR A 17 -8.26 -0.59 9.21
CA TYR A 17 -7.85 -1.98 9.41
C TYR A 17 -8.29 -2.95 8.29
N TRP A 18 -9.04 -2.47 7.31
CA TRP A 18 -9.40 -3.25 6.11
C TRP A 18 -8.20 -3.93 5.43
N PHE A 19 -7.02 -3.28 5.48
CA PHE A 19 -5.80 -3.80 4.89
C PHE A 19 -5.28 -5.06 5.61
N PHE A 20 -5.56 -5.24 6.91
CA PHE A 20 -5.18 -6.48 7.61
C PHE A 20 -5.86 -7.71 7.03
N MET A 21 -7.17 -7.64 6.80
CA MET A 21 -7.90 -8.75 6.18
C MET A 21 -7.42 -9.00 4.75
N THR A 22 -7.02 -7.93 4.04
CA THR A 22 -6.45 -8.06 2.70
C THR A 22 -5.09 -8.76 2.74
N LEU A 23 -4.20 -8.41 3.67
CA LEU A 23 -2.92 -9.09 3.90
C LEU A 23 -3.12 -10.54 4.32
N PHE A 24 -4.05 -10.81 5.24
CA PHE A 24 -4.37 -12.16 5.67
C PHE A 24 -4.81 -13.04 4.49
N GLY A 25 -5.70 -12.53 3.63
CA GLY A 25 -6.10 -13.20 2.40
C GLY A 25 -4.91 -13.49 1.48
N ILE A 26 -4.02 -12.51 1.28
CA ILE A 26 -2.78 -12.71 0.50
C ILE A 26 -1.90 -13.82 1.10
N TYR A 27 -1.73 -13.85 2.42
CA TYR A 27 -0.94 -14.89 3.09
C TYR A 27 -1.54 -16.29 2.91
N LEU A 28 -2.86 -16.42 2.95
CA LEU A 28 -3.53 -17.70 2.65
C LEU A 28 -3.32 -18.13 1.19
N CYS A 29 -3.15 -17.19 0.26
CA CYS A 29 -2.81 -17.50 -1.13
C CYS A 29 -1.34 -17.89 -1.32
N MET A 30 -0.44 -17.59 -0.38
CA MET A 30 1.00 -17.80 -0.55
C MET A 30 1.41 -19.25 -0.87
N PRO A 31 0.86 -20.30 -0.24
CA PRO A 31 1.20 -21.69 -0.60
C PRO A 31 0.90 -22.01 -2.06
N VAL A 32 -0.21 -21.49 -2.60
CA VAL A 32 -0.60 -21.67 -4.01
C VAL A 32 0.35 -20.88 -4.90
N LEU A 33 0.56 -19.59 -4.60
CA LEU A 33 1.46 -18.72 -5.36
C LEU A 33 2.90 -19.26 -5.38
N ALA A 34 3.38 -19.80 -4.26
CA ALA A 34 4.71 -20.38 -4.14
C ALA A 34 4.92 -21.59 -5.08
N ASN A 35 3.90 -22.40 -5.32
CA ASN A 35 4.00 -23.50 -6.28
C ASN A 35 4.00 -22.99 -7.73
N LEU A 36 3.28 -21.90 -8.02
CA LEU A 36 3.21 -21.27 -9.35
C LEU A 36 4.53 -20.59 -9.76
N VAL A 37 5.41 -20.27 -8.81
CA VAL A 37 6.74 -19.71 -9.06
C VAL A 37 7.57 -20.54 -10.05
N LYS A 38 7.37 -21.87 -10.09
CA LYS A 38 8.03 -22.77 -11.04
C LYS A 38 7.77 -22.37 -12.50
N ASN A 39 6.62 -21.77 -12.79
CA ASN A 39 6.20 -21.35 -14.12
C ASN A 39 6.11 -19.83 -14.23
N ARG A 40 7.25 -19.19 -14.51
CA ARG A 40 7.34 -17.72 -14.61
C ARG A 40 6.39 -17.11 -15.65
N LYS A 41 6.09 -17.83 -16.74
CA LYS A 41 5.11 -17.41 -17.75
C LYS A 41 3.69 -17.25 -17.15
N VAL A 42 3.30 -18.15 -16.24
CA VAL A 42 2.01 -18.10 -15.56
C VAL A 42 1.93 -16.90 -14.62
N LEU A 43 3.02 -16.58 -13.91
CA LEU A 43 3.06 -15.38 -13.07
C LEU A 43 2.88 -14.09 -13.89
N TRP A 44 3.55 -14.00 -15.05
CA TRP A 44 3.35 -12.86 -15.96
C TRP A 44 1.94 -12.81 -16.53
N TYR A 45 1.33 -13.95 -16.80
CA TYR A 45 -0.07 -14.02 -17.21
C TYR A 45 -1.01 -13.51 -16.11
N ILE A 46 -0.81 -13.91 -14.85
CA ILE A 46 -1.58 -13.41 -13.70
C ILE A 46 -1.43 -11.89 -13.57
N VAL A 47 -0.20 -11.38 -13.63
CA VAL A 47 0.04 -9.93 -13.54
C VAL A 47 -0.57 -9.19 -14.72
N GLY A 48 -0.39 -9.68 -15.95
CA GLY A 48 -0.90 -9.04 -17.15
C GLY A 48 -2.43 -9.00 -17.16
N THR A 49 -3.08 -10.12 -16.84
CA THR A 49 -4.54 -10.20 -16.73
C THR A 49 -5.07 -9.32 -15.59
N ALA A 50 -4.45 -9.34 -14.41
CA ALA A 50 -4.82 -8.46 -13.30
C ALA A 50 -4.66 -6.98 -13.66
N PHE A 51 -3.54 -6.62 -14.30
CA PHE A 51 -3.25 -5.25 -14.69
C PHE A 51 -4.26 -4.74 -15.71
N ILE A 52 -4.59 -5.55 -16.70
CA ILE A 52 -5.60 -5.18 -17.69
C ILE A 52 -6.96 -5.03 -16.99
N MET A 53 -7.46 -6.09 -16.33
CA MET A 53 -8.84 -6.15 -15.85
C MET A 53 -9.13 -5.29 -14.61
N TYR A 54 -8.19 -5.16 -13.69
CA TYR A 54 -8.38 -4.40 -12.45
C TYR A 54 -7.69 -3.04 -12.47
N SER A 55 -6.57 -2.92 -13.18
CA SER A 55 -5.80 -1.68 -13.19
C SER A 55 -6.21 -0.69 -14.29
N CYS A 56 -6.44 -1.18 -15.51
CA CYS A 56 -6.76 -0.34 -16.67
C CYS A 56 -8.26 -0.24 -16.95
N PHE A 57 -8.95 -1.39 -17.07
CA PHE A 57 -10.36 -1.45 -17.46
C PHE A 57 -11.28 -0.56 -16.61
N PRO A 58 -11.21 -0.54 -15.26
CA PRO A 58 -12.11 0.30 -14.46
C PRO A 58 -11.93 1.79 -14.72
N VAL A 59 -10.71 2.23 -15.05
CA VAL A 59 -10.45 3.64 -15.37
C VAL A 59 -10.95 3.97 -16.77
N ILE A 60 -10.76 3.06 -17.73
CA ILE A 60 -11.30 3.21 -19.10
C ILE A 60 -12.83 3.26 -19.07
N ASN A 61 -13.46 2.33 -18.35
CA ASN A 61 -14.90 2.27 -18.15
C ASN A 61 -15.44 3.58 -17.56
N GLN A 62 -14.75 4.15 -16.57
CA GLN A 62 -15.13 5.42 -15.96
C GLN A 62 -15.02 6.61 -16.94
N ILE A 63 -14.05 6.59 -17.87
CA ILE A 63 -13.84 7.68 -18.84
C ILE A 63 -14.79 7.57 -20.02
N ILE A 64 -15.00 6.36 -20.54
CA ILE A 64 -15.83 6.12 -21.75
C ILE A 64 -17.31 5.94 -21.38
N GLY A 65 -17.63 5.62 -20.13
CA GLY A 65 -19.00 5.35 -19.69
C GLY A 65 -19.51 3.96 -20.04
N ILE A 66 -18.61 2.99 -20.26
CA ILE A 66 -18.96 1.60 -20.59
C ILE A 66 -18.93 0.74 -19.32
N ASN A 67 -20.01 0.00 -19.07
CA ASN A 67 -20.13 -0.92 -17.94
C ASN A 67 -19.67 -2.34 -18.31
N MET A 68 -18.36 -2.55 -18.52
CA MET A 68 -17.78 -3.90 -18.66
C MET A 68 -17.29 -4.41 -17.30
N SER A 69 -17.98 -5.40 -16.72
CA SER A 69 -17.66 -5.97 -15.39
C SER A 69 -17.11 -7.40 -15.48
N ILE A 70 -15.99 -7.57 -16.17
CA ILE A 70 -15.28 -8.86 -16.18
C ILE A 70 -14.46 -8.98 -14.90
N THR A 71 -14.74 -10.01 -14.09
CA THR A 71 -13.98 -10.30 -12.87
C THR A 71 -13.15 -11.56 -13.08
N ILE A 72 -11.88 -11.52 -12.65
CA ILE A 72 -10.97 -12.67 -12.62
C ILE A 72 -10.65 -12.96 -11.15
N PRO A 73 -11.42 -13.84 -10.49
CA PRO A 73 -11.26 -14.12 -9.06
C PRO A 73 -9.82 -14.51 -8.67
N VAL A 74 -9.15 -15.26 -9.54
CA VAL A 74 -7.77 -15.77 -9.34
C VAL A 74 -6.75 -14.64 -9.20
N ALA A 75 -6.99 -13.49 -9.81
CA ALA A 75 -6.08 -12.35 -9.82
C ALA A 75 -6.68 -11.11 -9.14
N SER A 76 -7.75 -11.32 -8.37
CA SER A 76 -8.51 -10.27 -7.69
C SER A 76 -7.80 -9.74 -6.44
N GLY A 77 -8.27 -8.59 -5.96
CA GLY A 77 -7.70 -7.92 -4.80
C GLY A 77 -6.27 -7.41 -5.05
N LEU A 78 -5.46 -7.37 -3.99
CA LEU A 78 -4.09 -6.84 -4.05
C LEU A 78 -3.03 -7.92 -4.40
N ILE A 79 -3.44 -9.07 -4.94
CA ILE A 79 -2.53 -10.19 -5.32
C ILE A 79 -1.53 -9.79 -6.40
N ILE A 80 -1.87 -8.81 -7.24
CA ILE A 80 -0.94 -8.28 -8.25
C ILE A 80 0.38 -7.81 -7.62
N PHE A 81 0.34 -7.22 -6.43
CA PHE A 81 1.53 -6.65 -5.77
C PHE A 81 2.57 -7.70 -5.33
N PRO A 82 2.24 -8.77 -4.57
CA PRO A 82 3.21 -9.80 -4.22
C PRO A 82 3.74 -10.55 -5.44
N VAL A 83 2.89 -10.83 -6.45
CA VAL A 83 3.32 -11.56 -7.66
C VAL A 83 4.24 -10.69 -8.51
N LEU A 84 3.86 -9.44 -8.79
CA LEU A 84 4.70 -8.50 -9.53
C LEU A 84 5.99 -8.18 -8.75
N GLY A 85 5.89 -8.01 -7.44
CA GLY A 85 7.05 -7.80 -6.56
C GLY A 85 8.05 -8.96 -6.63
N TYR A 86 7.58 -10.21 -6.60
CA TYR A 86 8.43 -11.39 -6.77
C TYR A 86 9.12 -11.42 -8.14
N LEU A 87 8.38 -11.15 -9.22
CA LEU A 87 8.95 -11.07 -10.57
C LEU A 87 10.03 -9.99 -10.65
N LEU A 88 9.76 -8.80 -10.11
CA LEU A 88 10.69 -7.66 -10.09
C LEU A 88 11.89 -7.92 -9.19
N ALA A 89 11.72 -8.66 -8.09
CA ALA A 89 12.81 -9.04 -7.18
C ALA A 89 13.80 -10.01 -7.84
N THR A 90 13.29 -10.95 -8.64
CA THR A 90 14.10 -12.02 -9.26
C THR A 90 14.65 -11.66 -10.65
N MET A 91 14.20 -10.57 -11.27
CA MET A 91 14.72 -10.13 -12.57
C MET A 91 15.74 -9.00 -12.43
N GLU A 92 16.75 -9.01 -13.31
CA GLU A 92 17.56 -7.83 -13.55
C GLU A 92 16.96 -7.02 -14.71
N LEU A 93 16.59 -5.78 -14.41
CA LEU A 93 16.00 -4.89 -15.41
C LEU A 93 17.10 -4.11 -16.14
N ARG A 94 17.09 -4.20 -17.48
CA ARG A 94 17.97 -3.39 -18.34
C ARG A 94 17.70 -1.90 -18.12
N ARG A 95 18.73 -1.06 -18.28
CA ARG A 95 18.63 0.41 -18.15
C ARG A 95 17.46 1.01 -18.92
N LYS A 96 17.24 0.59 -20.17
CA LYS A 96 16.13 1.06 -21.01
C LYS A 96 14.76 0.72 -20.42
N THR A 97 14.57 -0.52 -19.96
CA THR A 97 13.30 -0.96 -19.36
C THR A 97 13.00 -0.21 -18.05
N ARG A 98 14.02 0.05 -17.23
CA ARG A 98 13.85 0.86 -16.01
C ARG A 98 13.44 2.30 -16.33
N PHE A 99 14.06 2.91 -17.34
CA PHE A 99 13.70 4.24 -17.78
C PHE A 99 12.22 4.32 -18.20
N TRP A 100 11.76 3.38 -19.03
CA TRP A 100 10.35 3.32 -19.44
C TRP A 100 9.40 3.06 -18.27
N LEU A 101 9.78 2.20 -17.31
CA LEU A 101 9.01 1.99 -16.09
C LEU A 101 8.85 3.29 -15.30
N TYR A 102 9.94 4.03 -15.07
CA TYR A 102 9.89 5.29 -14.32
C TYR A 102 9.10 6.37 -15.07
N ALA A 103 9.31 6.51 -16.38
CA ALA A 103 8.56 7.45 -17.21
C ALA A 103 7.04 7.14 -17.16
N SER A 104 6.67 5.86 -17.31
CA SER A 104 5.26 5.44 -17.23
C SER A 104 4.65 5.67 -15.84
N ALA A 105 5.41 5.45 -14.76
CA ALA A 105 4.94 5.70 -13.41
C ALA A 105 4.71 7.20 -13.12
N ILE A 106 5.62 8.06 -13.58
CA ILE A 106 5.46 9.52 -13.49
C ILE A 106 4.23 9.96 -14.27
N MET A 107 4.12 9.54 -15.54
CA MET A 107 3.00 9.90 -16.40
C MET A 107 1.65 9.42 -15.84
N ALA A 108 1.58 8.19 -15.34
CA ALA A 108 0.37 7.64 -14.74
C ALA A 108 -0.01 8.34 -13.43
N THR A 109 0.98 8.73 -12.63
CA THR A 109 0.76 9.51 -11.40
C THR A 109 0.26 10.91 -11.72
N MET A 110 0.86 11.58 -12.71
CA MET A 110 0.39 12.88 -13.20
C MET A 110 -1.03 12.79 -13.73
N PHE A 111 -1.34 11.76 -14.52
CA PHE A 111 -2.69 11.49 -15.00
C PHE A 111 -3.70 11.44 -13.84
N ARG A 112 -3.40 10.70 -12.77
CA ARG A 112 -4.28 10.62 -11.59
C ARG A 112 -4.56 12.00 -10.99
N TYR A 113 -3.52 12.79 -10.75
CA TYR A 113 -3.69 14.10 -10.13
C TYR A 113 -4.43 15.08 -11.04
N ILE A 114 -4.10 15.11 -12.33
CA ILE A 114 -4.75 15.97 -13.32
C ILE A 114 -6.23 15.58 -13.47
N TYR A 115 -6.53 14.29 -13.61
CA TYR A 115 -7.91 13.81 -13.72
C TYR A 115 -8.73 14.19 -12.49
N THR A 116 -8.25 13.85 -11.29
CA THR A 116 -8.95 14.18 -10.05
C THR A 116 -9.11 15.69 -9.88
N TYR A 117 -8.12 16.50 -10.25
CA TYR A 117 -8.22 17.96 -10.17
C TYR A 117 -9.31 18.51 -11.10
N ILE A 118 -9.27 18.14 -12.38
CA ILE A 118 -10.24 18.62 -13.39
C ILE A 118 -11.66 18.18 -13.01
N TRP A 119 -11.85 16.91 -12.62
CA TRP A 119 -13.17 16.42 -12.26
C TRP A 119 -13.67 17.02 -10.94
N SER A 120 -12.80 17.15 -9.93
CA SER A 120 -13.21 17.78 -8.67
C SER A 120 -13.59 19.24 -8.84
N TYR A 121 -12.91 19.96 -9.74
CA TYR A 121 -13.27 21.34 -10.07
C TYR A 121 -14.65 21.42 -10.74
N ARG A 122 -14.97 20.46 -11.62
CA ARG A 122 -16.27 20.40 -12.31
C ARG A 122 -17.43 19.98 -11.39
N THR A 123 -17.18 19.11 -10.42
CA THR A 123 -18.21 18.56 -9.53
C THR A 123 -18.32 19.30 -8.19
N GLU A 124 -17.54 20.38 -8.00
CA GLU A 124 -17.43 21.17 -6.76
C GLU A 124 -17.17 20.35 -5.48
N THR A 125 -16.74 19.10 -5.67
CA THR A 125 -16.57 18.08 -4.65
C THR A 125 -15.37 17.22 -5.00
N THR A 126 -14.72 16.60 -4.01
CA THR A 126 -13.54 15.77 -4.30
C THR A 126 -13.94 14.52 -5.08
N ASP A 127 -13.52 14.45 -6.34
CA ASP A 127 -13.76 13.29 -7.19
C ASP A 127 -13.07 12.04 -6.61
N VAL A 128 -13.83 10.97 -6.50
CA VAL A 128 -13.38 9.67 -6.01
C VAL A 128 -13.53 8.56 -7.06
N SER A 129 -14.01 8.90 -8.25
CA SER A 129 -14.45 7.94 -9.27
C SER A 129 -13.35 6.97 -9.70
N ILE A 130 -12.13 7.46 -9.88
CA ILE A 130 -10.99 6.63 -10.28
C ILE A 130 -10.15 6.14 -9.09
N LYS A 131 -10.54 6.40 -7.84
CA LYS A 131 -9.74 6.00 -6.67
C LYS A 131 -9.68 4.47 -6.56
N GLY A 132 -8.49 3.95 -6.31
CA GLY A 132 -8.27 2.54 -6.03
C GLY A 132 -6.79 2.20 -5.90
N TYR A 133 -6.50 1.13 -5.16
CA TYR A 133 -5.12 0.70 -4.90
C TYR A 133 -4.59 -0.15 -6.04
N GLU A 134 -5.46 -0.85 -6.73
CA GLU A 134 -5.18 -1.74 -7.85
C GLU A 134 -5.14 -1.02 -9.20
N LYS A 135 -5.42 0.29 -9.28
CA LYS A 135 -5.43 1.06 -10.54
C LYS A 135 -4.04 1.17 -11.17
N PHE A 136 -3.98 1.38 -12.48
CA PHE A 136 -2.71 1.33 -13.23
C PHE A 136 -1.67 2.31 -12.72
N TYR A 137 -2.10 3.51 -12.31
CA TYR A 137 -1.22 4.52 -11.73
C TYR A 137 -0.60 4.07 -10.41
N SER A 138 -1.34 3.34 -9.57
CA SER A 138 -0.86 2.82 -8.29
C SER A 138 0.10 1.65 -8.49
N VAL A 139 -0.22 0.74 -9.41
CA VAL A 139 0.62 -0.43 -9.73
C VAL A 139 1.94 0.00 -10.35
N LEU A 140 1.92 0.91 -11.33
CA LEU A 140 3.14 1.43 -11.97
C LEU A 140 4.01 2.20 -10.98
N LEU A 141 3.40 3.04 -10.12
CA LEU A 141 4.14 3.75 -9.08
C LEU A 141 4.79 2.79 -8.09
N ALA A 142 4.06 1.79 -7.59
CA ALA A 142 4.61 0.80 -6.68
C ALA A 142 5.74 0.00 -7.32
N ALA A 143 5.59 -0.43 -8.57
CA ALA A 143 6.63 -1.13 -9.32
C ALA A 143 7.88 -0.25 -9.52
N ALA A 144 7.71 1.03 -9.87
CA ALA A 144 8.79 1.97 -10.04
C ALA A 144 9.55 2.22 -8.74
N VAL A 145 8.85 2.50 -7.64
CA VAL A 145 9.47 2.69 -6.31
C VAL A 145 10.20 1.44 -5.85
N PHE A 146 9.59 0.26 -6.04
CA PHE A 146 10.22 -1.02 -5.72
C PHE A 146 11.52 -1.23 -6.48
N VAL A 147 11.51 -1.02 -7.80
CA VAL A 147 12.70 -1.16 -8.65
C VAL A 147 13.75 -0.10 -8.30
N LEU A 148 13.35 1.13 -7.96
CA LEU A 148 14.26 2.16 -7.52
C LEU A 148 14.98 1.75 -6.24
N ILE A 149 14.24 1.35 -5.21
CA ILE A 149 14.78 0.91 -3.92
C ILE A 149 15.69 -0.33 -4.09
N LYS A 150 15.28 -1.29 -4.91
CA LYS A 150 16.08 -2.50 -5.21
C LYS A 150 17.44 -2.18 -5.82
N ASN A 151 17.51 -1.17 -6.70
CA ASN A 151 18.74 -0.84 -7.42
C ASN A 151 19.72 0.03 -6.61
N ILE A 152 19.32 0.52 -5.43
CA ILE A 152 20.20 1.28 -4.55
C ILE A 152 21.20 0.32 -3.89
N LYS A 153 22.50 0.65 -3.97
CA LYS A 153 23.58 -0.08 -3.28
C LYS A 153 23.59 0.26 -1.79
N TRP A 154 22.64 -0.29 -1.04
CA TRP A 154 22.46 -0.01 0.38
C TRP A 154 23.71 -0.27 1.23
N ASP A 155 24.56 -1.23 0.85
CA ASP A 155 25.83 -1.53 1.55
C ASP A 155 26.83 -0.38 1.54
N SER A 156 26.80 0.47 0.51
CA SER A 156 27.67 1.64 0.41
C SER A 156 27.14 2.84 1.21
N ILE A 157 25.81 2.92 1.38
CA ILE A 157 25.13 4.07 1.98
C ILE A 157 24.91 3.85 3.48
N LEU A 158 24.48 2.65 3.88
CA LEU A 158 24.13 2.33 5.25
C LEU A 158 25.25 1.57 5.94
N LYS A 159 25.91 2.23 6.88
CA LYS A 159 26.80 1.57 7.86
C LYS A 159 26.00 0.55 8.70
N GLN A 160 26.69 -0.41 9.31
CA GLN A 160 26.09 -1.46 10.14
C GLN A 160 25.12 -0.92 11.21
N LYS A 161 25.47 0.21 11.86
CA LYS A 161 24.58 0.88 12.83
C LYS A 161 23.27 1.34 12.19
N GLY A 162 23.32 1.91 10.99
CA GLY A 162 22.14 2.36 10.25
C GLY A 162 21.23 1.20 9.84
N LYS A 163 21.81 0.08 9.39
CA LYS A 163 21.05 -1.15 9.10
C LYS A 163 20.32 -1.69 10.33
N ARG A 164 20.98 -1.69 11.50
CA ARG A 164 20.36 -2.10 12.76
C ARG A 164 19.19 -1.18 13.15
N VAL A 165 19.37 0.14 13.06
CA VAL A 165 18.28 1.09 13.32
C VAL A 165 17.10 0.87 12.38
N LEU A 166 17.37 0.71 11.08
CA LEU A 166 16.32 0.47 10.08
C LEU A 166 15.56 -0.83 10.37
N HIS A 167 16.25 -1.90 10.73
CA HIS A 167 15.62 -3.16 11.12
C HIS A 167 14.71 -2.98 12.35
N VAL A 168 15.17 -2.25 13.37
CA VAL A 168 14.35 -1.96 14.56
C VAL A 168 13.13 -1.13 14.21
N LEU A 169 13.27 -0.06 13.41
CA LEU A 169 12.12 0.74 12.96
C LEU A 169 11.13 -0.10 12.14
N ALA A 170 11.64 -0.97 11.25
CA ALA A 170 10.80 -1.86 10.46
C ALA A 170 9.98 -2.81 11.34
N SER A 171 10.56 -3.34 12.43
CA SER A 171 9.86 -4.21 13.39
C SER A 171 8.69 -3.51 14.10
N TYR A 172 8.73 -2.17 14.21
CA TYR A 172 7.66 -1.38 14.83
C TYR A 172 6.54 -0.95 13.89
N SER A 173 6.72 -1.11 12.58
CA SER A 173 5.74 -0.67 11.57
C SER A 173 4.33 -1.22 11.81
N PHE A 174 4.23 -2.50 12.21
CA PHE A 174 2.94 -3.14 12.52
C PHE A 174 2.28 -2.52 13.75
N GLY A 175 3.04 -2.34 14.84
CA GLY A 175 2.56 -1.68 16.05
C GLY A 175 2.10 -0.24 15.78
N ILE A 176 2.86 0.51 14.99
CA ILE A 176 2.53 1.89 14.61
C ILE A 176 1.22 1.90 13.83
N TYR A 177 1.07 0.98 12.86
CA TYR A 177 -0.15 0.84 12.08
C TYR A 177 -1.37 0.47 12.94
N LEU A 178 -1.21 -0.26 14.05
CA LEU A 178 -2.33 -0.49 14.97
C LEU A 178 -2.73 0.80 15.71
N ILE A 179 -1.79 1.55 16.27
CA ILE A 179 -2.13 2.62 17.23
C ILE A 179 -2.27 4.01 16.61
N HIS A 180 -1.81 4.25 15.38
CA HIS A 180 -1.76 5.60 14.80
C HIS A 180 -3.13 6.29 14.74
N MET A 181 -4.23 5.57 14.54
CA MET A 181 -5.58 6.14 14.55
C MET A 181 -5.97 6.68 15.94
N ILE A 182 -5.54 6.01 17.01
CA ILE A 182 -5.72 6.48 18.39
C ILE A 182 -4.94 7.78 18.58
N VAL A 183 -3.71 7.84 18.09
CA VAL A 183 -2.86 9.05 18.16
C VAL A 183 -3.53 10.20 17.41
N ILE A 184 -3.99 9.98 16.18
CA ILE A 184 -4.71 10.97 15.37
C ILE A 184 -5.96 11.49 16.11
N TYR A 185 -6.75 10.60 16.72
CA TYR A 185 -7.94 10.98 17.47
C TYR A 185 -7.61 11.98 18.59
N TYR A 186 -6.57 11.70 19.39
CA TYR A 186 -6.17 12.60 20.46
C TYR A 186 -5.52 13.89 19.94
N GLU A 187 -4.72 13.84 18.88
CA GLU A 187 -4.16 15.04 18.26
C GLU A 187 -5.25 16.00 17.77
N LEU A 188 -6.28 15.49 17.08
CA LEU A 188 -7.38 16.32 16.59
C LEU A 188 -8.18 16.95 17.74
N ARG A 189 -8.42 16.18 18.81
CA ARG A 189 -9.17 16.63 19.99
C ARG A 189 -8.42 17.66 20.83
N LEU A 190 -7.11 17.48 21.02
CA LEU A 190 -6.29 18.38 21.84
C LEU A 190 -5.98 19.69 21.13
N PHE A 191 -5.76 19.65 19.81
CA PHE A 191 -5.39 20.82 19.03
C PHE A 191 -6.58 21.50 18.33
N ASN A 192 -7.82 21.01 18.54
CA ASN A 192 -9.04 21.47 17.87
C ASN A 192 -8.86 21.64 16.35
N LYS A 193 -8.10 20.73 15.73
CA LYS A 193 -7.84 20.75 14.27
C LYS A 193 -8.73 19.77 13.54
N THR A 194 -8.90 20.00 12.24
CA THR A 194 -9.59 19.10 11.33
C THR A 194 -8.59 18.49 10.35
N THR A 195 -8.87 17.27 9.90
CA THR A 195 -8.03 16.52 8.95
C THR A 195 -7.95 17.17 7.56
N SER A 196 -8.78 18.18 7.30
CA SER A 196 -8.78 18.97 6.06
C SER A 196 -7.76 20.11 6.08
N MET A 197 -7.26 20.52 7.26
CA MET A 197 -6.30 21.61 7.35
C MET A 197 -4.94 21.22 6.76
N TRP A 198 -4.38 22.10 5.95
CA TRP A 198 -3.03 21.91 5.40
C TRP A 198 -1.98 21.74 6.50
N SER A 199 -2.06 22.55 7.56
CA SER A 199 -1.14 22.46 8.71
C SER A 199 -1.17 21.11 9.42
N TRP A 200 -2.31 20.44 9.44
CA TRP A 200 -2.43 19.09 9.98
C TRP A 200 -1.75 18.08 9.05
N ARG A 201 -2.00 18.17 7.74
CA ARG A 201 -1.43 17.24 6.74
C ARG A 201 0.09 17.30 6.61
N THR A 202 0.71 18.43 6.94
CA THR A 202 2.18 18.60 6.81
C THR A 202 2.92 18.34 8.12
N ILE A 203 2.45 18.90 9.24
CA ILE A 203 3.18 18.86 10.52
C ILE A 203 2.71 17.69 11.39
N PHE A 204 1.39 17.45 11.43
CA PHE A 204 0.85 16.44 12.33
C PHE A 204 1.11 15.02 11.82
N VAL A 205 1.21 14.78 10.51
CA VAL A 205 1.51 13.43 9.99
C VAL A 205 2.87 12.88 10.47
N PRO A 206 4.01 13.62 10.36
CA PRO A 206 5.26 13.20 10.99
C PRO A 206 5.17 13.09 12.52
N MET A 207 4.42 13.98 13.16
CA MET A 207 4.21 13.97 14.62
C MET A 207 3.47 12.71 15.08
N THR A 208 2.37 12.34 14.40
CA THR A 208 1.63 11.10 14.65
C THR A 208 2.55 9.89 14.56
N TYR A 209 3.39 9.82 13.51
CA TYR A 209 4.34 8.73 13.34
C TYR A 209 5.36 8.70 14.49
N GLY A 210 5.92 9.85 14.88
CA GLY A 210 6.86 9.95 15.98
C GLY A 210 6.26 9.53 17.32
N ILE A 211 5.06 10.00 17.64
CA ILE A 211 4.34 9.66 18.87
C ILE A 211 4.01 8.15 18.88
N ALA A 212 3.47 7.64 17.77
CA ALA A 212 3.17 6.21 17.66
C ALA A 212 4.44 5.36 17.80
N LEU A 213 5.56 5.76 17.19
CA LEU A 213 6.85 5.10 17.33
C LEU A 213 7.32 5.08 18.79
N CYS A 214 7.22 6.21 19.51
CA CYS A 214 7.59 6.31 20.92
C CYS A 214 6.73 5.40 21.81
N ILE A 215 5.41 5.37 21.57
CA ILE A 215 4.49 4.50 22.31
C ILE A 215 4.82 3.03 22.04
N VAL A 216 4.98 2.65 20.78
CA VAL A 216 5.33 1.26 20.41
C VAL A 216 6.68 0.85 20.99
N TRP A 217 7.67 1.74 20.95
CA TRP A 217 8.97 1.49 21.55
C TRP A 217 8.90 1.28 23.06
N ALA A 218 8.08 2.07 23.77
CA ALA A 218 7.84 1.89 25.20
C ALA A 218 7.11 0.56 25.49
N LEU A 219 6.09 0.23 24.70
CA LEU A 219 5.35 -1.02 24.80
C LEU A 219 6.23 -2.25 24.53
N ASN A 220 7.22 -2.14 23.63
CA ASN A 220 8.14 -3.24 23.34
C ASN A 220 9.08 -3.59 24.51
N LYS A 221 9.17 -2.75 25.55
CA LYS A 221 9.90 -3.07 26.77
C LYS A 221 9.13 -4.04 27.69
N ILE A 222 7.83 -4.21 27.48
CA ILE A 222 6.98 -5.10 28.28
C ILE A 222 7.05 -6.52 27.69
N PRO A 223 7.45 -7.54 28.47
CA PRO A 223 7.79 -8.88 27.96
C PRO A 223 6.61 -9.62 27.31
N VAL A 224 5.38 -9.35 27.73
CA VAL A 224 4.16 -9.95 27.16
C VAL A 224 3.81 -9.32 25.81
N ILE A 225 3.87 -7.99 25.73
CA ILE A 225 3.48 -7.21 24.55
C ILE A 225 4.53 -7.32 23.43
N LYS A 226 5.81 -7.47 23.79
CA LYS A 226 6.91 -7.78 22.87
C LYS A 226 6.65 -9.00 21.99
N LYS A 227 5.90 -10.01 22.47
CA LYS A 227 5.56 -11.20 21.66
C LYS A 227 4.48 -10.93 20.60
N ILE A 228 3.67 -9.89 20.76
CA ILE A 228 2.50 -9.59 19.92
C ILE A 228 2.82 -8.49 18.90
N ILE A 229 3.60 -7.47 19.29
CA ILE A 229 3.83 -6.27 18.46
C ILE A 229 4.99 -6.45 17.47
N GLY A 230 5.97 -7.31 17.76
CA GLY A 230 7.03 -7.65 16.80
C GLY A 230 8.34 -8.15 17.43
N ARG A 231 9.01 -9.07 16.72
CA ARG A 231 10.44 -9.42 16.86
C ARG A 231 11.25 -8.71 15.79
#